data_AF-A0A818XPD2-F1
#
_entry.id   AF-A0A818XPD2-F1
#
_cell.length_a   1.000
_cell.length_b   1.000
_cell.length_c   1.000
_cell.angle_alpha   90.00
_cell.angle_beta   90.00
_cell.angle_gamma   90.00
#
_symmetry.space_group_name_H-M   'P 1'
#
loop_
_entity.id
_entity.type
_entity.pdbx_description
1 polymer ?
#
loop_
_entity_poly.entity_id
_entity_poly.type
_entity_poly.pdbx_seq_one_letter_code
_entity_poly.pdbx_strand_id
1 'polypeptide(L)'
;MAAINVYHTSVTTDNLSRNDILQWINSALDANYTKIEDLCTGAAYCQFMEMMFPGKFIYYMHVLDLTISSLQLKRVKFNAKLEHENIQNFKILQNAFRAVQVDKIVPVEKLVKGKFQDNFEFVQWFKKFFDANYTDPHDYDPVAARDGLPLGSGTKALGPGATSGSSGTRAPPAVAARPPPTKTVAPPIARPTTTILVSSHTIVAKKVT
;
A
#
# COMPACT_ATOMS: atom_id res chain seq x y z
N MET A 1 -16.60 15.15 10.45
CA MET A 1 -16.58 13.78 11.01
C MET A 1 -15.13 13.27 11.03
N ALA A 2 -14.63 12.81 12.17
CA ALA A 2 -13.29 12.25 12.32
C ALA A 2 -13.23 10.81 11.78
N ALA A 3 -12.06 10.38 11.31
CA ALA A 3 -11.81 8.98 10.95
C ALA A 3 -11.62 8.13 12.21
N ILE A 4 -11.91 6.83 12.09
CA ILE A 4 -11.63 5.84 13.13
C ILE A 4 -10.14 5.52 13.09
N ASN A 5 -9.44 5.84 14.18
CA ASN A 5 -8.00 5.58 14.32
C ASN A 5 -7.73 4.11 14.70
N VAL A 6 -6.68 3.54 14.11
CA VAL A 6 -6.23 2.17 14.35
C VAL A 6 -4.81 2.19 14.89
N TYR A 7 -4.57 1.48 15.98
CA TYR A 7 -3.26 1.39 16.64
C TYR A 7 -2.72 -0.05 16.61
N HIS A 8 -1.41 -0.20 16.67
CA HIS A 8 -0.78 -1.51 16.73
C HIS A 8 -0.92 -2.07 18.15
N THR A 9 -1.68 -3.14 18.31
CA THR A 9 -1.74 -3.93 19.55
C THR A 9 -1.08 -5.28 19.29
N SER A 10 -0.37 -5.84 20.27
CA SER A 10 0.36 -7.12 20.15
C SER A 10 -0.53 -8.32 19.78
N VAL A 11 -1.85 -8.14 19.80
CA VAL A 11 -2.88 -9.08 19.37
C VAL A 11 -3.51 -8.55 18.09
N THR A 12 -2.91 -8.84 16.94
CA THR A 12 -3.59 -8.72 15.64
C THR A 12 -3.36 -10.02 14.89
N THR A 13 -4.38 -10.85 14.79
CA THR A 13 -4.27 -12.20 14.21
C THR A 13 -4.22 -12.23 12.69
N ASP A 14 -4.58 -11.14 12.00
CA ASP A 14 -4.85 -11.21 10.56
C ASP A 14 -4.06 -10.15 9.78
N ASN A 15 -2.73 -10.31 9.76
CA ASN A 15 -1.89 -9.57 8.81
C ASN A 15 -1.95 -10.28 7.45
N LEU A 16 -2.38 -9.56 6.41
CA LEU A 16 -2.44 -10.10 5.06
C LEU A 16 -1.04 -10.42 4.54
N SER A 17 -0.94 -11.48 3.72
CA SER A 17 0.30 -11.76 3.00
C SER A 17 0.58 -10.68 1.95
N ARG A 18 1.83 -10.61 1.47
CA ARG A 18 2.21 -9.72 0.37
C ARG A 18 1.27 -9.85 -0.83
N ASN A 19 0.95 -11.08 -1.22
CA ASN A 19 0.14 -11.34 -2.41
C ASN A 19 -1.30 -10.88 -2.20
N ASP A 20 -1.87 -11.12 -1.02
CA ASP A 20 -3.24 -10.72 -0.70
C ASP A 20 -3.37 -9.19 -0.65
N ILE A 21 -2.35 -8.48 -0.14
CA ILE A 21 -2.33 -7.01 -0.18
C ILE A 21 -2.29 -6.50 -1.62
N LEU A 22 -1.42 -7.05 -2.47
CA LEU A 22 -1.34 -6.64 -3.87
C LEU A 22 -2.65 -6.90 -4.61
N GLN A 23 -3.25 -8.08 -4.40
CA GLN A 23 -4.53 -8.45 -4.98
C GLN A 23 -5.62 -7.48 -4.52
N TRP A 24 -5.70 -7.18 -3.21
CA TRP A 24 -6.66 -6.22 -2.68
C TRP A 24 -6.51 -4.84 -3.33
N ILE A 25 -5.30 -4.31 -3.43
CA ILE A 25 -5.08 -2.98 -4.01
C ILE A 25 -5.44 -2.96 -5.50
N ASN A 26 -5.03 -3.98 -6.24
CA ASN A 26 -5.29 -4.07 -7.68
C ASN A 26 -6.79 -4.20 -7.96
N SER A 27 -7.51 -5.01 -7.18
CA SER A 27 -8.96 -5.16 -7.33
C SER A 27 -9.72 -3.91 -6.89
N ALA A 28 -9.31 -3.24 -5.82
CA ALA A 28 -10.02 -2.06 -5.32
C ALA A 28 -9.83 -0.83 -6.22
N LEU A 29 -8.64 -0.62 -6.76
CA LEU A 29 -8.30 0.58 -7.52
C LEU A 29 -8.20 0.37 -9.03
N ASP A 30 -8.53 -0.81 -9.56
CA ASP A 30 -8.23 -1.19 -10.95
C ASP A 30 -6.79 -0.80 -11.33
N ALA A 31 -5.84 -1.36 -10.58
CA ALA A 31 -4.42 -1.05 -10.66
C ALA A 31 -3.60 -2.29 -11.01
N ASN A 32 -2.34 -2.07 -11.39
CA ASN A 32 -1.42 -3.14 -11.76
C ASN A 32 -0.11 -3.09 -10.94
N TYR A 33 -0.22 -3.23 -9.62
CA TYR A 33 0.93 -3.38 -8.74
C TYR A 33 1.44 -4.81 -8.70
N THR A 34 2.75 -4.96 -8.92
CA THR A 34 3.47 -6.24 -8.83
C THR A 34 4.37 -6.35 -7.61
N LYS A 35 4.68 -5.20 -6.99
CA LYS A 35 5.62 -5.06 -5.88
C LYS A 35 5.05 -4.10 -4.85
N ILE A 36 5.25 -4.40 -3.57
CA ILE A 36 4.80 -3.53 -2.47
C ILE A 36 5.60 -2.23 -2.46
N GLU A 37 6.86 -2.31 -2.87
CA GLU A 37 7.78 -1.19 -3.01
C GLU A 37 7.26 -0.10 -3.93
N ASP A 38 6.41 -0.43 -4.91
CA ASP A 38 5.83 0.53 -5.85
C ASP A 38 4.72 1.41 -5.22
N LEU A 39 4.25 1.06 -4.02
CA LEU A 39 3.40 1.93 -3.19
C LEU A 39 4.15 3.15 -2.66
N CYS A 40 5.48 3.21 -2.81
CA CYS A 40 6.31 4.36 -2.47
C CYS A 40 5.97 5.63 -3.25
N THR A 41 5.16 5.52 -4.30
CA THR A 41 4.66 6.68 -5.05
C THR A 41 3.62 7.49 -4.29
N GLY A 42 2.96 6.89 -3.28
CA GLY A 42 1.92 7.54 -2.49
C GLY A 42 0.57 7.72 -3.20
N ALA A 43 0.49 7.47 -4.50
CA ALA A 43 -0.70 7.73 -5.32
C ALA A 43 -1.88 6.82 -4.94
N ALA A 44 -1.64 5.54 -4.70
CA ALA A 44 -2.67 4.59 -4.25
C ALA A 44 -3.30 5.01 -2.91
N TYR A 45 -2.48 5.42 -1.93
CA TYR A 45 -2.99 5.86 -0.63
C TYR A 45 -3.84 7.12 -0.75
N CYS A 46 -3.45 8.05 -1.62
CA CYS A 46 -4.27 9.21 -1.92
C CYS A 46 -5.62 8.73 -2.47
N GLN A 47 -5.64 7.91 -3.51
CA GLN A 47 -6.90 7.45 -4.09
C GLN A 47 -7.81 6.71 -3.10
N PHE A 48 -7.24 5.86 -2.23
CA PHE A 48 -8.00 5.23 -1.15
C PHE A 48 -8.61 6.23 -0.16
N MET A 49 -7.92 7.32 0.16
CA MET A 49 -8.47 8.36 1.03
C MET A 49 -9.68 9.05 0.41
N GLU A 50 -9.70 9.23 -0.90
CA GLU A 50 -10.90 9.70 -1.60
C GLU A 50 -12.00 8.66 -1.56
N MET A 51 -11.68 7.39 -1.82
CA MET A 51 -12.63 6.29 -1.78
C MET A 51 -13.26 6.08 -0.40
N MET A 52 -12.52 6.28 0.70
CA MET A 52 -13.09 6.13 2.05
C MET A 52 -13.92 7.33 2.51
N PHE A 53 -13.60 8.52 2.00
CA PHE A 53 -14.26 9.76 2.42
C PHE A 53 -14.76 10.59 1.23
N PRO A 54 -15.46 10.00 0.23
CA PRO A 54 -15.99 10.77 -0.87
C PRO A 54 -17.16 11.58 -0.33
N GLY A 55 -17.12 12.88 -0.56
CA GLY A 55 -18.23 13.73 -0.12
C GLY A 55 -18.13 14.31 1.30
N LYS A 56 -17.00 14.16 2.03
CA LYS A 56 -16.62 15.24 2.99
C LYS A 56 -16.42 16.60 2.30
N PHE A 57 -16.45 16.60 0.97
CA PHE A 57 -16.33 17.76 0.09
C PHE A 57 -17.58 18.10 -0.73
N ILE A 58 -18.67 17.31 -0.66
CA ILE A 58 -19.82 17.50 -1.58
C ILE A 58 -21.18 17.55 -0.86
N TYR A 59 -21.33 17.05 0.37
CA TYR A 59 -22.63 17.01 1.06
C TYR A 59 -22.94 18.19 2.01
N TYR A 60 -22.49 19.40 1.68
CA TYR A 60 -23.18 20.62 2.14
C TYR A 60 -23.35 21.56 0.94
N MET A 61 -24.55 21.52 0.37
CA MET A 61 -24.99 22.48 -0.62
C MET A 61 -25.12 23.86 0.06
N HIS A 62 -24.38 24.83 -0.50
CA HIS A 62 -24.54 26.28 -0.38
C HIS A 62 -24.20 26.96 0.96
N VAL A 63 -23.32 27.96 0.85
CA VAL A 63 -23.03 29.05 1.81
C VAL A 63 -22.05 28.71 2.95
N LEU A 64 -20.77 28.68 2.61
CA LEU A 64 -19.73 29.62 3.11
C LEU A 64 -18.37 29.14 2.62
N ASP A 65 -17.50 30.10 2.35
CA ASP A 65 -16.13 29.94 1.89
C ASP A 65 -15.39 28.69 2.39
N LEU A 66 -14.81 27.99 1.41
CA LEU A 66 -13.46 27.44 1.38
C LEU A 66 -13.49 26.00 0.85
N THR A 67 -13.24 25.91 -0.45
CA THR A 67 -12.92 24.72 -1.21
C THR A 67 -11.79 23.91 -0.52
N ILE A 68 -12.14 23.01 0.39
CA ILE A 68 -11.22 21.98 0.89
C ILE A 68 -11.66 20.63 0.33
N SER A 69 -11.34 20.38 -0.94
CA SER A 69 -11.31 19.01 -1.49
C SER A 69 -10.22 18.35 -0.71
N SER A 70 -10.59 17.66 0.38
CA SER A 70 -9.63 17.19 1.39
C SER A 70 -8.62 16.22 0.79
N LEU A 71 -8.92 15.71 -0.41
CA LEU A 71 -7.95 15.29 -1.38
C LEU A 71 -8.08 16.10 -2.68
N GLN A 72 -7.02 16.82 -3.04
CA GLN A 72 -6.89 17.35 -4.39
C GLN A 72 -6.37 16.23 -5.29
N LEU A 73 -7.23 15.27 -5.66
CA LEU A 73 -6.87 14.17 -6.57
C LEU A 73 -6.22 14.68 -7.86
N LYS A 74 -6.68 15.84 -8.35
CA LYS A 74 -6.08 16.57 -9.49
C LYS A 74 -4.61 16.96 -9.30
N ARG A 75 -4.12 17.03 -8.06
CA ARG A 75 -2.71 17.32 -7.72
C ARG A 75 -1.89 16.07 -7.45
N VAL A 76 -2.55 14.91 -7.32
CA VAL A 76 -1.86 13.63 -7.14
C VAL A 76 -1.21 13.26 -8.46
N LYS A 77 0.08 12.95 -8.39
CA LYS A 77 0.86 12.50 -9.54
C LYS A 77 0.77 10.98 -9.64
N PHE A 78 -0.19 10.50 -10.42
CA PHE A 78 -0.41 9.07 -10.67
C PHE A 78 0.73 8.38 -11.44
N ASN A 79 1.43 9.16 -12.28
CA ASN A 79 2.60 8.71 -13.05
C ASN A 79 3.90 9.29 -12.48
N ALA A 80 4.03 9.37 -11.15
CA ALA A 80 5.23 9.87 -10.48
C ALA A 80 6.44 8.96 -10.78
N LYS A 81 7.54 9.56 -11.24
CA LYS A 81 8.77 8.83 -11.61
C LYS A 81 9.96 9.22 -10.73
N LEU A 82 9.92 10.41 -10.14
CA LEU A 82 11.00 10.95 -9.35
C LEU A 82 10.63 11.00 -7.86
N GLU A 83 11.62 10.82 -6.99
CA GLU A 83 11.41 10.80 -5.53
C GLU A 83 10.71 12.06 -5.01
N HIS A 84 11.05 13.24 -5.56
CA HIS A 84 10.41 14.50 -5.16
C HIS A 84 8.91 14.56 -5.49
N GLU A 85 8.46 13.81 -6.51
CA GLU A 85 7.05 13.69 -6.86
C GLU A 85 6.31 12.78 -5.89
N ASN A 86 6.96 11.69 -5.47
CA ASN A 86 6.45 10.80 -4.43
C ASN A 86 6.27 11.56 -3.10
N ILE A 87 7.24 12.41 -2.74
CA ILE A 87 7.15 13.29 -1.56
C ILE A 87 5.92 14.21 -1.67
N GLN A 88 5.67 14.80 -2.84
CA GLN A 88 4.47 15.64 -3.05
C GLN A 88 3.18 14.86 -2.82
N ASN A 89 3.07 13.63 -3.34
CA ASN A 89 1.92 12.77 -3.11
C ASN A 89 1.74 12.45 -1.61
N PHE A 90 2.81 12.11 -0.89
CA PHE A 90 2.72 11.88 0.55
C PHE A 90 2.37 13.13 1.36
N LYS A 91 2.72 14.34 0.88
CA LYS A 91 2.26 15.59 1.51
C LYS A 91 0.76 15.78 1.34
N ILE A 92 0.20 15.41 0.19
CA ILE A 92 -1.25 15.39 -0.02
C ILE A 92 -1.90 14.40 0.95
N LEU A 93 -1.34 13.19 1.10
CA LEU A 93 -1.82 12.20 2.06
C LEU A 93 -1.77 12.71 3.51
N GLN A 94 -0.68 13.34 3.93
CA GLN A 94 -0.56 13.95 5.27
C GLN A 94 -1.62 15.03 5.51
N ASN A 95 -1.95 15.83 4.49
CA ASN A 95 -3.00 16.83 4.60
C ASN A 95 -4.37 16.17 4.77
N ALA A 96 -4.63 15.09 4.02
CA ALA A 96 -5.85 14.30 4.14
C ALA A 96 -6.00 13.73 5.55
N PHE A 97 -4.95 13.12 6.09
CA PHE A 97 -4.92 12.57 7.45
C PHE A 97 -5.24 13.64 8.49
N ARG A 98 -4.65 14.83 8.37
CA ARG A 98 -4.96 15.96 9.27
C ARG A 98 -6.42 16.41 9.15
N ALA A 99 -6.95 16.51 7.93
CA ALA A 99 -8.33 16.93 7.71
C ALA A 99 -9.36 15.98 8.34
N VAL A 100 -9.03 14.68 8.40
CA VAL A 100 -9.90 13.66 9.01
C VAL A 100 -9.44 13.22 10.41
N GLN A 101 -8.48 13.94 11.02
CA GLN A 101 -7.98 13.69 12.39
C GLN A 101 -7.42 12.27 12.60
N VAL A 102 -6.63 11.81 11.63
CA VAL A 102 -5.86 10.55 11.75
C VAL A 102 -4.56 10.82 12.50
N ASP A 103 -4.34 10.11 13.60
CA ASP A 103 -3.19 10.28 14.49
C ASP A 103 -1.92 9.62 13.93
N LYS A 104 -2.05 8.73 12.95
CA LYS A 104 -0.91 7.98 12.40
C LYS A 104 0.04 8.91 11.66
N ILE A 105 1.28 8.96 12.15
CA ILE A 105 2.39 9.62 11.46
C ILE A 105 2.78 8.79 10.24
N VAL A 106 2.79 9.44 9.07
CA VAL A 106 3.28 8.84 7.81
C VAL A 106 4.80 8.99 7.74
N PRO A 107 5.60 7.90 7.73
CA PRO A 107 7.06 7.97 7.69
C PRO A 107 7.56 8.23 6.26
N VAL A 108 7.27 9.42 5.73
CA VAL A 108 7.49 9.78 4.31
C VAL A 108 8.90 9.45 3.83
N GLU A 109 9.93 9.88 4.58
CA GLU A 109 11.34 9.68 4.20
C GLU A 109 11.73 8.20 4.03
N LYS A 110 11.08 7.30 4.76
CA LYS A 110 11.32 5.86 4.65
C LYS A 110 10.54 5.25 3.49
N LEU A 111 9.28 5.66 3.33
CA LEU A 111 8.40 5.13 2.29
C LEU A 111 8.88 5.48 0.89
N VAL A 112 9.24 6.74 0.65
CA VAL A 112 9.66 7.23 -0.69
C VAL A 112 10.92 6.54 -1.22
N LYS A 113 11.74 5.96 -0.33
CA LYS A 113 12.93 5.16 -0.70
C LYS A 113 12.58 3.81 -1.31
N GLY A 114 11.30 3.42 -1.32
CA GLY A 114 10.86 2.15 -1.93
C GLY A 114 11.38 0.91 -1.21
N LYS A 115 11.72 1.02 0.08
CA LYS A 115 12.14 -0.14 0.87
C LYS A 115 10.94 -1.03 1.20
N PHE A 116 11.08 -2.33 0.96
CA PHE A 116 10.01 -3.31 1.19
C PHE A 116 9.48 -3.28 2.63
N GLN A 117 10.36 -3.34 3.62
CA GLN A 117 9.96 -3.43 5.03
C GLN A 117 9.10 -2.24 5.47
N ASP A 118 9.54 -1.01 5.21
CA ASP A 118 8.81 0.21 5.59
C ASP A 118 7.48 0.33 4.84
N ASN A 119 7.46 0.02 3.55
CA ASN A 119 6.24 0.07 2.74
C ASN A 119 5.24 -1.02 3.15
N PHE A 120 5.72 -2.23 3.46
CA PHE A 120 4.89 -3.35 3.87
C PHE A 120 4.27 -3.14 5.27
N GLU A 121 5.04 -2.59 6.20
CA GLU A 121 4.52 -2.22 7.52
C GLU A 121 3.43 -1.15 7.41
N PHE A 122 3.67 -0.11 6.59
CA PHE A 122 2.70 0.97 6.42
C PHE A 122 1.42 0.50 5.74
N VAL A 123 1.51 -0.29 4.67
CA VAL A 123 0.32 -0.79 3.96
C VAL A 123 -0.50 -1.77 4.81
N GLN A 124 0.13 -2.58 5.66
CA GLN A 124 -0.61 -3.44 6.59
C GLN A 124 -1.44 -2.62 7.58
N TRP A 125 -0.85 -1.57 8.15
CA TRP A 125 -1.61 -0.65 8.98
C TRP A 125 -2.71 0.05 8.17
N PHE A 126 -2.40 0.50 6.95
CA PHE A 126 -3.34 1.21 6.10
C PHE A 126 -4.54 0.34 5.74
N LYS A 127 -4.35 -0.97 5.51
CA LYS A 127 -5.44 -1.91 5.28
C LYS A 127 -6.39 -1.99 6.47
N LYS A 128 -5.86 -2.11 7.69
CA LYS A 128 -6.69 -2.12 8.91
C LYS A 128 -7.41 -0.80 9.10
N PHE A 129 -6.75 0.31 8.80
CA PHE A 129 -7.37 1.64 8.79
C PHE A 129 -8.51 1.72 7.76
N PHE A 130 -8.31 1.16 6.56
CA PHE A 130 -9.31 1.10 5.51
C PHE A 130 -10.54 0.29 5.96
N ASP A 131 -10.33 -0.92 6.48
CA ASP A 131 -11.42 -1.80 6.92
C ASP A 131 -12.23 -1.18 8.07
N ALA A 132 -11.58 -0.41 8.95
CA ALA A 132 -12.26 0.29 10.03
C ALA A 132 -13.11 1.48 9.57
N ASN A 133 -12.79 2.08 8.41
CA ASN A 133 -13.43 3.32 7.95
C ASN A 133 -14.35 3.12 6.74
N TYR A 134 -14.14 2.07 5.93
CA TYR A 134 -14.94 1.76 4.76
C TYR A 134 -16.13 0.86 5.13
N THR A 135 -17.11 1.44 5.85
CA THR A 135 -18.25 0.69 6.39
C THR A 135 -19.46 0.65 5.48
N ASP A 136 -19.58 1.58 4.53
CA ASP A 136 -20.69 1.67 3.59
C ASP A 136 -20.14 1.64 2.16
N PRO A 137 -20.11 0.46 1.51
CA PRO A 137 -19.61 0.34 0.15
C PRO A 137 -20.51 1.12 -0.82
N HIS A 138 -19.98 2.22 -1.34
CA HIS A 138 -20.60 2.95 -2.45
C HIS A 138 -19.96 2.57 -3.78
N ASP A 139 -20.67 2.83 -4.87
CA ASP A 139 -20.11 2.72 -6.21
C ASP A 139 -19.01 3.77 -6.39
N TYR A 140 -17.76 3.32 -6.46
CA TYR A 140 -16.59 4.13 -6.74
C TYR A 140 -15.91 3.64 -8.02
N ASP A 141 -15.82 4.50 -9.02
CA ASP A 141 -15.06 4.22 -10.25
C ASP A 141 -13.63 4.77 -10.11
N PRO A 142 -12.63 3.90 -9.83
CA PRO A 142 -11.25 4.34 -9.63
C PRO A 142 -10.58 4.80 -10.93
N VAL A 143 -11.06 4.37 -12.10
CA VAL A 143 -10.48 4.77 -13.38
C VAL A 143 -10.97 6.15 -13.76
N ALA A 144 -12.28 6.40 -13.63
CA ALA A 144 -12.84 7.74 -13.85
C ALA A 144 -12.28 8.76 -12.85
N ALA A 145 -12.09 8.39 -11.58
CA ALA A 145 -11.48 9.27 -10.58
C ALA A 145 -10.03 9.68 -10.92
N ARG A 146 -9.33 8.89 -11.75
CA ARG A 146 -7.99 9.18 -12.26
C ARG A 146 -7.97 9.85 -13.64
N ASP A 147 -9.12 10.26 -14.17
CA ASP A 147 -9.26 10.72 -15.56
C ASP A 147 -8.69 9.71 -16.59
N GLY A 148 -8.82 8.41 -16.30
CA GLY A 148 -8.29 7.33 -17.13
C GLY A 148 -6.78 7.07 -17.00
N LEU A 149 -6.08 7.77 -16.09
CA LEU A 149 -4.65 7.53 -15.87
C LEU A 149 -4.39 6.14 -15.24
N PRO A 150 -3.35 5.43 -15.70
CA PRO A 150 -2.97 4.14 -15.12
C PRO A 150 -2.36 4.29 -13.71
N LEU A 151 -2.53 3.27 -12.89
CA LEU A 151 -1.92 3.16 -11.55
C LEU A 151 -1.22 1.79 -11.41
N GLY A 152 -0.03 1.77 -10.81
CA GLY A 152 0.72 0.53 -10.56
C GLY A 152 2.10 0.47 -11.21
N SER A 153 2.72 -0.71 -11.20
CA SER A 153 4.09 -0.96 -11.68
C SER A 153 4.30 -0.66 -13.17
N GLY A 154 3.22 -0.66 -13.97
CA GLY A 154 3.27 -0.36 -15.41
C GLY A 154 3.54 1.10 -15.78
N THR A 155 3.51 2.03 -14.81
CA THR A 155 3.76 3.47 -15.05
C THR A 155 5.24 3.84 -14.93
N LYS A 156 6.06 2.97 -14.32
CA LYS A 156 7.52 2.99 -14.46
C LYS A 156 7.86 2.53 -15.87
N ALA A 157 7.76 3.46 -16.82
CA ALA A 157 8.12 3.21 -18.20
C ALA A 157 9.53 2.63 -18.28
N LEU A 158 9.64 1.59 -19.10
CA LEU A 158 10.85 1.19 -19.78
C LEU A 158 11.78 2.39 -19.99
N GLY A 159 13.06 2.22 -19.63
CA GLY A 159 14.10 3.14 -20.07
C GLY A 159 14.07 3.30 -21.60
N PRO A 160 14.66 4.37 -22.14
CA PRO A 160 14.71 4.58 -23.58
C PRO A 160 15.59 3.50 -24.21
N GLY A 161 14.97 2.43 -24.73
CA GLY A 161 15.69 1.33 -25.37
C GLY A 161 14.95 0.01 -25.36
N ALA A 162 13.77 -0.08 -25.98
CA ALA A 162 13.21 -1.36 -26.40
C ALA A 162 12.45 -1.16 -27.71
N THR A 163 13.19 -1.21 -28.81
CA THR A 163 12.62 -1.41 -30.14
C THR A 163 12.04 -2.82 -30.20
N SER A 164 10.75 -2.88 -30.52
CA SER A 164 10.04 -4.10 -30.89
C SER A 164 10.79 -4.82 -32.02
N GLY A 165 11.14 -6.07 -31.79
CA GLY A 165 11.84 -6.93 -32.74
C GLY A 165 11.30 -8.35 -32.65
N SER A 166 10.30 -8.64 -33.48
CA SER A 166 9.87 -10.00 -33.82
C SER A 166 10.99 -10.71 -34.59
N SER A 167 11.44 -11.87 -34.12
CA SER A 167 11.89 -12.98 -35.00
C SER A 167 12.37 -14.22 -34.21
N GLY A 168 11.69 -15.33 -34.49
CA GLY A 168 12.20 -16.69 -34.72
C GLY A 168 13.49 -17.22 -34.07
N THR A 169 13.31 -18.42 -33.52
CA THR A 169 14.25 -19.57 -33.53
C THR A 169 15.57 -19.46 -32.75
N ARG A 170 15.74 -20.31 -31.74
CA ARG A 170 16.43 -21.62 -31.83
C ARG A 170 16.88 -22.08 -30.45
N ALA A 171 16.55 -23.32 -30.10
CA ALA A 171 17.02 -23.99 -28.89
C ALA A 171 18.54 -24.22 -28.93
N PRO A 172 19.24 -24.17 -27.77
CA PRO A 172 20.53 -24.83 -27.60
C PRO A 172 20.40 -26.24 -27.01
N PRO A 173 21.33 -27.17 -27.33
CA PRO A 173 21.24 -28.58 -27.00
C PRO A 173 21.75 -28.92 -25.60
N ALA A 174 21.24 -30.04 -25.08
CA ALA A 174 21.66 -30.68 -23.85
C ALA A 174 23.14 -31.10 -23.85
N VAL A 175 23.85 -30.83 -22.75
CA VAL A 175 25.13 -31.47 -22.44
C VAL A 175 25.14 -31.93 -20.98
N ALA A 176 25.12 -33.26 -20.85
CA ALA A 176 25.73 -34.14 -19.85
C ALA A 176 25.80 -33.72 -18.37
N ALA A 177 25.21 -34.61 -17.57
CA ALA A 177 25.23 -34.68 -16.12
C ALA A 177 26.65 -34.82 -15.53
N ARG A 178 26.86 -34.21 -14.36
CA ARG A 178 27.99 -34.48 -13.46
C ARG A 178 27.43 -34.87 -12.07
N PRO A 179 27.87 -35.98 -11.46
CA PRO A 179 27.33 -36.43 -10.18
C PRO A 179 27.94 -35.68 -8.98
N PRO A 180 27.22 -35.55 -7.85
CA PRO A 180 27.74 -34.97 -6.62
C PRO A 180 28.52 -36.00 -5.76
N PRO A 181 29.59 -35.61 -5.06
CA PRO A 181 30.20 -36.46 -4.03
C PRO A 181 29.42 -36.40 -2.71
N THR A 182 29.38 -37.55 -2.02
CA THR A 182 28.71 -37.80 -0.74
C THR A 182 29.67 -37.74 0.46
N LYS A 183 29.06 -37.62 1.66
CA LYS A 183 29.58 -37.79 3.05
C LYS A 183 30.14 -36.49 3.66
N THR A 184 29.77 -36.07 4.88
CA THR A 184 29.73 -36.84 6.14
C THR A 184 28.82 -36.18 7.19
N VAL A 185 28.16 -37.00 8.00
CA VAL A 185 27.31 -36.69 9.16
C VAL A 185 28.15 -36.29 10.39
N ALA A 186 27.73 -35.26 11.12
CA ALA A 186 27.97 -35.10 12.56
C ALA A 186 26.88 -34.20 13.20
N PRO A 187 26.25 -34.58 14.34
CA PRO A 187 25.34 -33.73 15.11
C PRO A 187 26.15 -32.90 16.13
N PRO A 188 25.62 -31.79 16.72
CA PRO A 188 25.00 -31.94 18.04
C PRO A 188 24.02 -30.83 18.56
N ILE A 189 23.34 -31.18 19.66
CA ILE A 189 22.85 -30.37 20.80
C ILE A 189 21.50 -29.62 20.68
N ALA A 190 20.55 -30.12 21.47
CA ALA A 190 19.28 -29.53 21.86
C ALA A 190 19.45 -28.26 22.70
N ARG A 191 18.55 -27.29 22.54
CA ARG A 191 18.43 -26.11 23.39
C ARG A 191 17.05 -26.10 24.08
N PRO A 192 16.97 -25.79 25.39
CA PRO A 192 15.73 -25.94 26.14
C PRO A 192 14.69 -24.87 25.82
N THR A 193 13.44 -25.33 25.70
CA THR A 193 12.21 -24.55 25.67
C THR A 193 12.03 -23.78 26.98
N THR A 194 11.87 -22.46 26.93
CA THR A 194 11.34 -21.67 28.05
C THR A 194 9.95 -21.20 27.69
N THR A 195 8.96 -21.83 28.30
CA THR A 195 7.57 -21.39 28.35
C THR A 195 7.48 -20.13 29.19
N ILE A 196 7.00 -19.02 28.62
CA ILE A 196 6.54 -17.86 29.40
C ILE A 196 5.03 -17.74 29.23
N LEU A 197 4.35 -17.97 30.35
CA LEU A 197 2.94 -17.72 30.60
C LEU A 197 2.77 -16.24 30.95
N VAL A 198 2.02 -15.45 30.16
CA VAL A 198 1.51 -14.15 30.64
C VAL A 198 0.10 -13.84 30.12
N SER A 199 -0.83 -13.94 31.07
CA SER A 199 -1.99 -13.07 31.38
C SER A 199 -2.69 -12.30 30.25
N SER A 200 -3.95 -12.69 30.03
CA SER A 200 -4.96 -12.07 29.16
C SER A 200 -5.45 -10.72 29.69
N HIS A 201 -5.42 -9.66 28.88
CA HIS A 201 -6.23 -8.45 29.10
C HIS A 201 -6.72 -7.82 27.78
N THR A 202 -7.95 -7.30 27.82
CA THR A 202 -8.89 -6.95 26.75
C THR A 202 -8.58 -5.66 25.95
N ILE A 203 -8.99 -5.60 24.68
CA ILE A 203 -8.86 -4.46 23.73
C ILE A 203 -10.09 -3.54 23.77
N VAL A 204 -9.91 -2.22 23.66
CA VAL A 204 -10.99 -1.22 23.53
C VAL A 204 -10.77 -0.33 22.30
N ALA A 205 -11.68 -0.38 21.33
CA ALA A 205 -11.82 0.64 20.29
C ALA A 205 -12.54 1.86 20.89
N LYS A 206 -11.98 3.06 20.73
CA LYS A 206 -12.64 4.30 21.17
C LYS A 206 -13.13 5.09 19.98
N LYS A 207 -14.46 5.25 19.91
CA LYS A 207 -15.14 6.24 19.09
C LYS A 207 -15.05 7.56 19.85
N VAL A 208 -14.44 8.58 19.25
CA VAL A 208 -14.48 9.93 19.81
C VAL A 208 -15.85 10.51 19.49
N THR A 209 -16.64 10.73 20.53
CA THR A 209 -17.95 11.39 20.49
C THR A 209 -17.79 12.89 20.29
#